data_AF-A0A843B9J7-F1
#
_entry.id   AF-A0A843B9J7-F1
#
_cell.length_a   1.000
_cell.length_b   1.000
_cell.length_c   1.000
_cell.angle_alpha   90.00
_cell.angle_beta   90.00
_cell.angle_gamma   90.00
#
_symmetry.space_group_name_H-M   'P 1'
#
loop_
_entity.id
_entity.type
_entity.pdbx_description
1 polymer ?
#
loop_
_entity_poly.entity_id
_entity_poly.type
_entity_poly.pdbx_seq_one_letter_code
_entity_poly.pdbx_strand_id
1 'polypeptide(L)'
;MDEKRIEDRQLAFLVDGDNAQATMIEEMLAEASKYGSVIIRRVYGNWTATGQVNSWKTKLKEYALSPYQQFPNISNRYVTKNATDIALIIDAMDILHDGIVKGFVIVSSDSDYTSLAIKIREHGLFVIGIGKKETHDSFRRACDVFVSTENLGKEEEKEAPQAPKGHARPRKSPRDAVEILNRAFDYAVNDDGRALNGDIGAALRRLDPAFDTRTYGKASLLNLIDEMDDVFEVERANHGAIYVRRKGDGQVPPVVEEKRPMARERAEAAPAGPCRTANEALPLLLEAYRIVDKNSDGTADTFRLFKAAKKVDPTFDSINYGKEKISHLLEALPSHFVLSRKGKSMLVRKVERAEKAEEEIEPEAPQEIEPDVPESPEPVAPSAPARSNIDILKVVSEAFDKVVKDDGLAYLPQMSKEVKRIEPELDFRSAGKAGLREFLEEFADVFTLHKKGRNIYVSRRKGRRPSQNISEMVK
;
A
#
# COMPACT_ATOMS: atom_id res chain seq x y z
N MET A 1 -7.24 7.12 -6.34
CA MET A 1 -6.78 6.59 -5.03
C MET A 1 -8.01 6.56 -4.15
N ASP A 2 -8.36 5.40 -3.57
CA ASP A 2 -9.55 5.27 -2.73
C ASP A 2 -9.47 6.22 -1.52
N GLU A 3 -10.39 7.18 -1.44
CA GLU A 3 -10.50 8.15 -0.33
C GLU A 3 -10.68 7.46 1.03
N LYS A 4 -11.21 6.23 1.04
CA LYS A 4 -11.30 5.35 2.22
C LYS A 4 -9.95 4.89 2.81
N ARG A 5 -8.80 5.25 2.23
CA ARG A 5 -7.46 4.88 2.77
C ARG A 5 -6.73 5.99 3.52
N ILE A 6 -7.18 7.24 3.43
CA ILE A 6 -6.47 8.37 4.07
C ILE A 6 -6.80 8.43 5.57
N GLU A 7 -8.06 8.22 5.95
CA GLU A 7 -8.53 8.28 7.34
C GLU A 7 -7.93 7.18 8.24
N ASP A 8 -7.65 5.99 7.69
CA ASP A 8 -7.03 4.88 8.43
C ASP A 8 -5.50 4.95 8.53
N ARG A 9 -4.87 5.97 7.93
CA ARG A 9 -3.41 6.05 7.89
C ARG A 9 -2.86 6.44 9.26
N GLN A 10 -2.13 5.55 9.90
CA GLN A 10 -1.39 5.85 11.13
C GLN A 10 -0.11 6.62 10.81
N LEU A 11 0.08 7.78 11.42
CA LEU A 11 1.20 8.69 11.17
C LEU A 11 2.13 8.82 12.38
N ALA A 12 3.44 8.89 12.12
CA ALA A 12 4.44 9.35 13.07
C ALA A 12 4.76 10.82 12.84
N PHE A 13 4.52 11.66 13.84
CA PHE A 13 4.79 13.10 13.81
C PHE A 13 6.09 13.39 14.58
N LEU A 14 7.14 13.71 13.82
CA LEU A 14 8.51 13.84 14.29
C LEU A 14 8.96 15.29 14.08
N VAL A 15 9.29 15.97 15.18
CA VAL A 15 9.62 17.40 15.16
C VAL A 15 11.07 17.63 15.54
N ASP A 16 11.79 18.31 14.67
CA ASP A 16 13.08 18.91 14.97
C ASP A 16 12.85 20.16 15.85
N GLY A 17 12.97 19.99 17.16
CA GLY A 17 12.69 21.03 18.16
C GLY A 17 13.72 22.16 18.19
N ASP A 18 14.87 21.99 17.54
CA ASP A 18 15.91 23.01 17.41
C ASP A 18 15.63 23.95 16.22
N ASN A 19 14.91 23.48 15.19
CA ASN A 19 14.58 24.26 13.98
C ASN A 19 13.10 24.69 13.90
N ALA A 20 12.18 23.94 14.51
CA ALA A 20 10.74 24.20 14.46
C ALA A 20 10.26 25.11 15.60
N GLN A 21 9.30 25.98 15.29
CA GLN A 21 8.69 26.89 16.28
C GLN A 21 7.51 26.24 17.00
N ALA A 22 7.56 26.21 18.33
CA ALA A 22 6.53 25.62 19.18
C ALA A 22 5.14 26.29 19.06
N THR A 23 5.09 27.54 18.61
CA THR A 23 3.84 28.30 18.47
C THR A 23 2.90 27.74 17.42
N MET A 24 3.44 27.14 16.34
CA MET A 24 2.65 26.62 15.22
C MET A 24 2.23 25.15 15.42
N ILE A 25 2.49 24.54 16.57
CA ILE A 25 2.26 23.10 16.78
C ILE A 25 0.82 22.66 16.56
N GLU A 26 -0.14 23.49 16.98
CA GLU A 26 -1.56 23.23 16.80
C GLU A 26 -1.91 23.13 15.31
N GLU A 27 -1.48 24.12 14.53
CA GLU A 27 -1.72 24.18 13.09
C GLU A 27 -0.98 23.06 12.34
N MET A 28 0.24 22.72 12.77
CA MET A 28 1.01 21.61 12.21
C MET A 28 0.32 20.25 12.45
N LEU A 29 -0.22 20.03 13.65
CA LEU A 29 -0.97 18.82 13.98
C LEU A 29 -2.31 18.77 13.23
N ALA A 30 -2.99 19.91 13.08
CA ALA A 30 -4.22 20.01 12.31
C ALA A 30 -3.97 19.66 10.83
N GLU A 31 -2.90 20.18 10.23
CA GLU A 31 -2.50 19.85 8.86
C GLU A 31 -2.14 18.37 8.71
N ALA A 32 -1.36 17.81 9.64
CA ALA A 32 -1.03 16.38 9.66
C ALA A 32 -2.28 15.48 9.74
N SER A 33 -3.27 15.89 10.52
CA SER A 33 -4.51 15.14 10.74
C SER A 33 -5.37 14.97 9.48
N LYS A 34 -5.18 15.82 8.47
CA LYS A 34 -5.85 15.70 7.15
C LYS A 34 -5.41 14.46 6.38
N TYR A 35 -4.23 13.95 6.69
CA TYR A 35 -3.61 12.84 5.96
C TYR A 35 -3.63 11.51 6.71
N GLY A 36 -4.17 11.51 7.94
CA GLY A 36 -4.26 10.32 8.80
C GLY A 36 -4.22 10.63 10.30
N SER A 37 -4.39 9.60 11.11
CA SER A 37 -4.33 9.69 12.58
C SER A 37 -2.89 9.66 13.08
N VAL A 38 -2.49 10.72 13.79
CA VAL A 38 -1.16 10.83 14.40
C VAL A 38 -1.08 10.02 15.70
N ILE A 39 -0.35 8.91 15.67
CA ILE A 39 -0.20 7.97 16.81
C ILE A 39 1.12 8.11 17.56
N ILE A 40 2.18 8.60 16.89
CA ILE A 40 3.46 8.93 17.52
C ILE A 40 3.65 10.44 17.41
N ARG A 41 4.00 11.08 18.52
CA ARG A 41 4.27 12.52 18.59
C ARG A 41 5.54 12.73 19.37
N ARG A 42 6.64 13.03 18.69
CA ARG A 42 7.96 13.18 19.29
C ARG A 42 8.59 14.50 18.90
N VAL A 43 9.20 15.17 19.87
CA VAL A 43 9.97 16.40 19.66
C VAL A 43 11.40 16.12 20.09
N TYR A 44 12.34 16.27 19.16
CA TYR A 44 13.77 15.98 19.36
C TYR A 44 14.50 17.27 19.66
N GLY A 45 15.42 17.22 20.61
CA GLY A 45 16.27 18.37 20.90
C GLY A 45 16.99 18.25 22.23
N ASN A 46 17.77 19.28 22.54
CA ASN A 46 18.42 19.38 23.83
C ASN A 46 17.55 20.17 24.82
N TRP A 47 16.75 19.47 25.64
CA TRP A 47 15.85 20.06 26.66
C TRP A 47 16.59 20.65 27.86
N THR A 48 17.88 20.36 28.00
CA THR A 48 18.77 20.98 28.99
C THR A 48 19.37 22.30 28.49
N ALA A 49 19.35 22.55 27.19
CA ALA A 49 19.85 23.80 26.64
C ALA A 49 18.88 24.96 26.91
N THR A 50 19.43 26.15 27.13
CA THR A 50 18.69 27.40 27.10
C THR A 50 18.50 27.83 25.64
N GLY A 51 17.25 27.81 25.13
CA GLY A 51 16.97 28.15 23.73
C GLY A 51 15.53 27.90 23.30
N GLN A 52 15.30 27.74 21.98
CA GLN A 52 13.97 27.51 21.39
C GLN A 52 13.26 26.27 21.97
N VAL A 53 14.01 25.22 22.33
CA VAL A 53 13.50 24.00 22.97
C VAL A 53 12.74 24.28 24.28
N ASN A 54 13.04 25.38 25.00
CA ASN A 54 12.28 25.75 26.20
C ASN A 54 10.84 26.18 25.89
N SER A 55 10.59 26.78 24.72
CA SER A 55 9.22 27.15 24.31
C SER A 55 8.32 25.92 24.12
N TRP A 56 8.91 24.77 23.80
CA TRP A 56 8.21 23.51 23.66
C TRP A 56 7.75 22.93 25.01
N LYS A 57 8.38 23.27 26.14
CA LYS A 57 8.08 22.66 27.45
C LYS A 57 6.61 22.80 27.87
N THR A 58 6.00 23.95 27.62
CA THR A 58 4.58 24.18 27.89
C THR A 58 3.70 23.35 26.94
N LYS A 59 4.09 23.31 25.66
CA LYS A 59 3.36 22.64 24.57
C LYS A 59 3.42 21.12 24.64
N LEU A 60 4.47 20.55 25.22
CA LEU A 60 4.61 19.09 25.41
C LEU A 60 3.40 18.49 26.12
N LYS A 61 2.99 19.10 27.25
CA LYS A 61 1.87 18.61 28.05
C LYS A 61 0.53 18.91 27.39
N GLU A 62 0.40 20.09 26.78
CA GLU A 62 -0.83 20.56 26.14
C GLU A 62 -1.24 19.66 24.96
N TYR A 63 -0.28 19.22 24.13
CA TYR A 63 -0.54 18.43 22.91
C TYR A 63 -0.14 16.95 23.02
N ALA A 64 0.16 16.47 24.24
CA ALA A 64 0.62 15.11 24.51
C ALA A 64 1.83 14.70 23.64
N LEU A 65 2.83 15.58 23.54
CA LEU A 65 4.07 15.32 22.81
C LEU A 65 5.09 14.66 23.75
N SER A 66 5.81 13.67 23.23
CA SER A 66 6.89 13.01 23.95
C SER A 66 8.22 13.71 23.67
N PRO A 67 8.93 14.27 24.67
CA PRO A 67 10.26 14.83 24.47
C PRO A 67 11.29 13.72 24.26
N TYR A 68 12.15 13.86 23.25
CA TYR A 68 13.30 13.00 23.02
C TYR A 68 14.58 13.82 23.27
N GLN A 69 15.24 13.55 24.40
CA GLN A 69 16.42 14.29 24.84
C GLN A 69 17.67 13.82 24.14
N GLN A 70 18.40 14.75 23.54
CA GLN A 70 19.72 14.49 22.97
C GLN A 70 20.73 15.54 23.40
N PHE A 71 21.88 15.07 23.88
CA PHE A 71 23.00 15.93 24.20
C PHE A 71 23.88 16.10 22.96
N PRO A 72 24.37 17.31 22.67
CA PRO A 72 25.23 17.50 21.52
C PRO A 72 26.58 16.80 21.74
N ASN A 73 27.13 16.20 20.68
CA ASN A 73 28.42 15.54 20.78
C ASN A 73 29.53 16.58 20.87
N ILE A 74 30.46 16.38 21.81
CA ILE A 74 31.63 17.24 21.99
C ILE A 74 32.80 16.58 21.27
N SER A 75 33.35 17.25 20.26
CA SER A 75 34.53 16.81 19.51
C SER A 75 35.57 17.92 19.52
N ASN A 76 36.79 17.65 20.03
CA ASN A 76 37.94 18.56 19.99
C ASN A 76 37.62 20.03 20.39
N ARG A 77 36.92 20.24 21.51
CA ARG A 77 36.44 21.55 22.03
C ARG A 77 35.34 22.25 21.23
N TYR A 78 34.77 21.63 20.20
CA TYR A 78 33.61 22.15 19.47
C TYR A 78 32.37 21.29 19.71
N VAL A 79 31.23 21.96 19.93
CA VAL A 79 29.91 21.35 20.06
C VAL A 79 29.37 21.08 18.66
N THR A 80 29.21 19.81 18.30
CA THR A 80 28.61 19.43 17.01
C THR A 80 27.10 19.60 17.08
N LYS A 81 26.52 20.15 16.02
CA LYS A 81 25.10 20.56 15.99
C LYS A 81 24.15 19.45 15.52
N ASN A 82 24.67 18.40 14.91
CA ASN A 82 23.85 17.40 14.20
C ASN A 82 23.37 16.24 15.09
N ALA A 83 23.57 16.30 16.41
CA ALA A 83 23.21 15.20 17.31
C ALA A 83 21.69 14.98 17.36
N THR A 84 20.91 16.07 17.38
CA THR A 84 19.44 16.03 17.32
C THR A 84 18.96 15.38 16.02
N ASP A 85 19.53 15.80 14.88
CA ASP A 85 19.13 15.30 13.56
C ASP A 85 19.42 13.80 13.40
N ILE A 86 20.61 13.37 13.82
CA ILE A 86 21.00 11.94 13.79
C ILE A 86 20.04 11.12 14.65
N ALA A 87 19.70 11.58 15.84
CA ALA A 87 18.78 10.87 16.71
C ALA A 87 17.36 10.78 16.15
N LEU A 88 16.85 11.86 15.53
CA LEU A 88 15.56 11.85 14.84
C LEU A 88 15.58 10.82 13.70
N ILE A 89 16.64 10.82 12.88
CA ILE A 89 16.79 9.87 11.77
C ILE A 89 16.82 8.42 12.26
N ILE A 90 17.60 8.12 13.30
CA ILE A 90 17.68 6.77 13.87
C ILE A 90 16.31 6.32 14.36
N ASP A 91 15.64 7.15 15.16
CA ASP A 91 14.34 6.81 15.73
C ASP A 91 13.25 6.70 14.65
N ALA A 92 13.32 7.52 13.60
CA ALA A 92 12.43 7.39 12.43
C ALA A 92 12.62 6.05 11.70
N MET A 93 13.86 5.58 11.55
CA MET A 93 14.14 4.27 10.95
C MET A 93 13.66 3.12 11.83
N ASP A 94 13.81 3.21 13.15
CA ASP A 94 13.29 2.22 14.07
C ASP A 94 11.75 2.13 13.98
N ILE A 95 11.06 3.28 14.00
CA ILE A 95 9.60 3.35 13.79
C ILE A 95 9.19 2.76 12.43
N LEU A 96 10.00 3.02 11.38
CA LEU A 96 9.74 2.49 10.04
C LEU A 96 9.82 0.96 10.04
N HIS A 97 10.82 0.39 10.70
CA HIS A 97 11.03 -1.05 10.76
C HIS A 97 10.03 -1.77 11.68
N ASP A 98 9.49 -1.10 12.71
CA ASP A 98 8.40 -1.62 13.53
C ASP A 98 7.10 -1.84 12.73
N GLY A 99 6.90 -1.12 11.63
CA GLY A 99 5.76 -1.29 10.72
C GLY A 99 4.40 -0.82 11.28
N ILE A 100 4.41 -0.16 12.44
CA ILE A 100 3.24 0.35 13.17
C ILE A 100 2.63 1.61 12.55
N VAL A 101 3.37 2.32 11.69
CA VAL A 101 2.88 3.50 10.97
C VAL A 101 2.84 3.26 9.47
N LYS A 102 1.98 4.01 8.79
CA LYS A 102 1.81 4.02 7.34
C LYS A 102 2.23 5.35 6.71
N GLY A 103 2.71 6.29 7.52
CA GLY A 103 3.35 7.50 7.05
C GLY A 103 4.06 8.28 8.15
N PHE A 104 4.83 9.27 7.72
CA PHE A 104 5.65 10.13 8.55
C PHE A 104 5.36 11.58 8.24
N VAL A 105 5.36 12.40 9.28
CA VAL A 105 5.36 13.86 9.22
C VAL A 105 6.68 14.32 9.80
N ILE A 106 7.54 14.90 8.96
CA ILE A 106 8.83 15.44 9.35
C ILE A 106 8.68 16.96 9.41
N VAL A 107 8.78 17.51 10.61
CA VAL A 107 8.73 18.96 10.82
C VAL A 107 10.16 19.49 10.95
N SER A 108 10.73 19.96 9.84
CA SER A 108 12.01 20.66 9.79
C SER A 108 12.14 21.45 8.49
N SER A 109 13.02 22.45 8.48
CA SER A 109 13.42 23.17 7.26
C SER A 109 14.83 22.80 6.78
N ASP A 110 15.47 21.81 7.42
CA ASP A 110 16.81 21.34 7.05
C ASP A 110 16.75 20.38 5.85
N SER A 111 17.67 20.56 4.92
CA SER A 111 17.84 19.68 3.76
C SER A 111 18.43 18.32 4.12
N ASP A 112 19.06 18.16 5.29
CA ASP A 112 19.70 16.92 5.69
C ASP A 112 18.70 15.75 5.83
N TYR A 113 17.41 16.04 6.04
CA TYR A 113 16.33 15.05 6.07
C TYR A 113 15.92 14.51 4.69
N THR A 114 16.51 15.00 3.59
CA THR A 114 16.23 14.53 2.21
C THR A 114 16.39 13.01 2.10
N SER A 115 17.51 12.46 2.59
CA SER A 115 17.79 11.02 2.50
C SER A 115 16.81 10.18 3.31
N LEU A 116 16.37 10.68 4.46
CA LEU A 116 15.34 10.03 5.29
C LEU A 116 14.01 9.97 4.53
N ALA A 117 13.56 11.10 3.95
CA ALA A 117 12.32 11.17 3.19
C ALA A 117 12.33 10.23 1.97
N ILE A 118 13.44 10.18 1.22
CA ILE A 118 13.63 9.22 0.12
C ILE A 118 13.49 7.79 0.64
N LYS A 119 14.17 7.46 1.75
CA LYS A 119 14.16 6.11 2.29
C LYS A 119 12.77 5.66 2.72
N ILE A 120 12.02 6.52 3.40
CA ILE A 120 10.64 6.21 3.81
C ILE A 120 9.76 5.92 2.59
N ARG A 121 9.93 6.66 1.49
CA ARG A 121 9.20 6.43 0.23
C ARG A 121 9.62 5.16 -0.49
N GLU A 122 10.91 4.79 -0.45
CA GLU A 122 11.38 3.48 -0.95
C GLU A 122 10.66 2.32 -0.25
N HIS A 123 10.33 2.48 1.03
CA HIS A 123 9.53 1.52 1.80
C HIS A 123 8.02 1.60 1.53
N GLY A 124 7.58 2.45 0.59
CA GLY A 124 6.18 2.61 0.20
C GLY A 124 5.32 3.32 1.25
N LEU A 125 5.93 4.00 2.21
CA LEU A 125 5.25 4.76 3.25
C LEU A 125 5.09 6.22 2.82
N PHE A 126 4.01 6.87 3.28
CA PHE A 126 3.71 8.25 2.91
C PHE A 126 4.55 9.24 3.71
N VAL A 127 5.12 10.26 3.05
CA VAL A 127 5.96 11.27 3.70
C VAL A 127 5.37 12.67 3.51
N ILE A 128 5.14 13.35 4.63
CA ILE A 128 4.77 14.77 4.68
C ILE A 128 5.94 15.54 5.26
N GLY A 129 6.41 16.56 4.55
CA GLY A 129 7.34 17.55 5.07
C GLY A 129 6.59 18.81 5.51
N ILE A 130 6.91 19.35 6.68
CA ILE A 130 6.44 20.67 7.11
C ILE A 130 7.66 21.53 7.41
N GLY A 131 7.79 22.66 6.71
CA GLY A 131 8.95 23.54 6.84
C GLY A 131 8.71 24.92 6.26
N LYS A 132 9.69 25.81 6.37
CA LYS A 132 9.62 27.17 5.82
C LYS A 132 9.56 27.16 4.31
N LYS A 133 9.00 28.20 3.70
CA LYS A 133 8.95 28.35 2.24
C LYS A 133 10.35 28.30 1.59
N GLU A 134 11.38 28.83 2.27
CA GLU A 134 12.76 28.85 1.77
C GLU A 134 13.51 27.51 1.89
N THR A 135 12.83 26.45 2.35
CA THR A 135 13.39 25.09 2.41
C THR A 135 13.87 24.63 1.03
N HIS A 136 15.05 24.03 0.99
CA HIS A 136 15.72 23.62 -0.24
C HIS A 136 14.88 22.62 -1.04
N ASP A 137 14.90 22.77 -2.37
CA ASP A 137 14.12 21.96 -3.32
C ASP A 137 14.34 20.45 -3.15
N SER A 138 15.54 20.02 -2.74
CA SER A 138 15.86 18.60 -2.55
C SER A 138 14.94 17.94 -1.54
N PHE A 139 14.75 18.55 -0.38
CA PHE A 139 13.91 17.99 0.68
C PHE A 139 12.43 18.08 0.29
N ARG A 140 11.99 19.22 -0.26
CA ARG A 140 10.61 19.38 -0.71
C ARG A 140 10.19 18.31 -1.73
N ARG A 141 11.04 18.02 -2.72
CA ARG A 141 10.79 16.98 -3.75
C ARG A 141 10.97 15.55 -3.23
N ALA A 142 11.70 15.38 -2.14
CA ALA A 142 11.85 14.08 -1.50
C ALA A 142 10.55 13.64 -0.81
N CYS A 143 9.70 14.56 -0.34
CA CYS A 143 8.41 14.24 0.27
C CYS A 143 7.33 13.91 -0.77
N ASP A 144 6.24 13.26 -0.34
CA ASP A 144 5.03 13.10 -1.17
C ASP A 144 4.15 14.35 -1.13
N VAL A 145 4.14 15.04 0.01
CA VAL A 145 3.51 16.36 0.20
C VAL A 145 4.45 17.21 1.04
N PHE A 146 4.63 18.47 0.67
CA PHE A 146 5.38 19.44 1.44
C PHE A 146 4.51 20.67 1.75
N VAL A 147 4.26 20.93 3.03
CA VAL A 147 3.45 22.07 3.47
C VAL A 147 4.37 23.16 4.01
N SER A 148 4.22 24.36 3.46
CA SER A 148 4.95 25.54 3.95
C SER A 148 4.33 26.03 5.25
N THR A 149 5.14 26.35 6.26
CA THR A 149 4.67 26.87 7.56
C THR A 149 3.84 28.13 7.42
N GLU A 150 4.11 28.95 6.39
CA GLU A 150 3.39 30.17 6.09
C GLU A 150 1.96 29.89 5.58
N ASN A 151 1.64 28.66 5.19
CA ASN A 151 0.30 28.28 4.71
C ASN A 151 -0.55 27.60 5.80
N LEU A 152 0.05 27.31 6.97
CA LEU A 152 -0.67 26.77 8.11
C LEU A 152 -1.70 27.78 8.64
N GLY A 153 -2.82 27.27 9.17
CA GLY A 153 -3.90 28.09 9.75
C GLY A 153 -4.75 28.91 8.76
N LYS A 154 -4.47 28.88 7.45
CA LYS A 154 -5.16 29.70 6.43
C LYS A 154 -6.44 29.09 5.83
N GLU A 155 -7.08 28.14 6.51
CA GLU A 155 -8.34 27.59 6.03
C GLU A 155 -9.53 28.43 6.54
N GLU A 156 -10.37 28.84 5.59
CA GLU A 156 -11.72 29.40 5.85
C GLU A 156 -11.84 30.78 6.52
N GLU A 157 -10.96 31.75 6.24
CA GLU A 157 -11.46 33.14 6.24
C GLU A 157 -12.38 33.31 5.03
N LYS A 158 -13.68 33.02 5.21
CA LYS A 158 -14.74 33.61 4.39
C LYS A 158 -14.44 35.09 4.25
N GLU A 159 -14.51 35.61 3.02
CA GLU A 159 -14.36 37.02 2.69
C GLU A 159 -15.03 37.93 3.74
N ALA A 160 -14.23 38.42 4.69
CA ALA A 160 -14.58 39.55 5.53
C ALA A 160 -13.76 40.74 5.03
N PRO A 161 -14.33 41.95 4.96
CA PRO A 161 -13.64 43.10 4.40
C PRO A 161 -12.40 43.45 5.23
N GLN A 162 -11.31 43.71 4.51
CA GLN A 162 -9.97 44.01 5.01
C GLN A 162 -9.95 44.93 6.25
N ALA A 163 -9.19 44.52 7.27
CA ALA A 163 -8.56 45.43 8.21
C ALA A 163 -7.03 45.25 8.12
N PRO A 164 -6.24 46.32 7.96
CA PRO A 164 -4.82 46.18 7.62
C PRO A 164 -3.96 46.23 8.88
N LYS A 165 -3.26 45.15 9.27
CA LYS A 165 -1.95 45.21 9.98
C LYS A 165 -1.15 43.92 9.85
N GLY A 166 0.11 44.05 9.42
CA GLY A 166 1.21 43.14 9.78
C GLY A 166 1.80 42.27 8.66
N HIS A 167 2.83 42.79 7.98
CA HIS A 167 3.87 42.04 7.25
C HIS A 167 3.45 40.78 6.45
N ALA A 168 2.54 40.91 5.49
CA ALA A 168 2.36 39.87 4.47
C ALA A 168 3.50 39.95 3.45
N ARG A 169 4.46 39.01 3.53
CA ARG A 169 5.43 38.76 2.44
C ARG A 169 4.68 38.47 1.12
N PRO A 170 5.26 38.77 -0.05
CA PRO A 170 4.55 38.77 -1.32
C PRO A 170 3.99 37.38 -1.63
N ARG A 171 2.66 37.31 -1.78
CA ARG A 171 1.96 36.15 -2.35
C ARG A 171 2.33 36.08 -3.83
N LYS A 172 2.57 34.87 -4.34
CA LYS A 172 2.77 34.67 -5.79
C LYS A 172 1.46 35.02 -6.50
N SER A 173 1.55 35.57 -7.70
CA SER A 173 0.35 35.85 -8.48
C SER A 173 -0.29 34.53 -8.92
N PRO A 174 -1.63 34.42 -9.02
CA PRO A 174 -2.25 33.22 -9.59
C PRO A 174 -1.64 32.82 -10.93
N ARG A 175 -1.28 33.80 -11.77
CA ARG A 175 -0.65 33.56 -13.08
C ARG A 175 0.69 32.84 -13.01
N ASP A 176 1.40 32.92 -11.89
CA ASP A 176 2.66 32.19 -11.71
C ASP A 176 2.44 30.66 -11.67
N ALA A 177 1.22 30.20 -11.42
CA ALA A 177 0.86 28.78 -11.42
C ALA A 177 0.47 28.23 -12.82
N VAL A 178 0.31 29.08 -13.83
CA VAL A 178 -0.20 28.66 -15.16
C VAL A 178 0.67 27.58 -15.79
N GLU A 179 1.99 27.70 -15.70
CA GLU A 179 2.92 26.74 -16.33
C GLU A 179 2.79 25.34 -15.72
N ILE A 180 2.72 25.25 -14.38
CA ILE A 180 2.59 23.97 -13.69
C ILE A 180 1.18 23.39 -13.83
N LEU A 181 0.15 24.24 -13.89
CA LEU A 181 -1.23 23.82 -14.13
C LEU A 181 -1.41 23.23 -15.53
N ASN A 182 -0.81 23.84 -16.57
CA ASN A 182 -0.82 23.27 -17.92
C ASN A 182 -0.13 21.90 -17.95
N ARG A 183 1.07 21.78 -17.36
CA ARG A 183 1.75 20.49 -17.26
C ARG A 183 0.90 19.45 -16.54
N ALA A 184 0.28 19.80 -15.41
CA ALA A 184 -0.60 18.89 -14.68
C ALA A 184 -1.84 18.50 -15.47
N PHE A 185 -2.41 19.43 -16.25
CA PHE A 185 -3.51 19.19 -17.16
C PHE A 185 -3.13 18.18 -18.24
N ASP A 186 -1.95 18.32 -18.86
CA ASP A 186 -1.46 17.40 -19.90
C ASP A 186 -1.33 15.95 -19.38
N TYR A 187 -1.02 15.76 -18.10
CA TYR A 187 -0.99 14.42 -17.48
C TYR A 187 -2.37 13.88 -17.10
N ALA A 188 -3.39 14.75 -16.99
CA ALA A 188 -4.71 14.42 -16.47
C ALA A 188 -5.81 14.42 -17.55
N VAL A 189 -5.52 14.94 -18.76
CA VAL A 189 -6.47 15.02 -19.87
C VAL A 189 -6.82 13.63 -20.39
N ASN A 190 -8.11 13.40 -20.61
CA ASN A 190 -8.63 12.17 -21.21
C ASN A 190 -8.79 12.34 -22.74
N ASP A 191 -9.17 11.26 -23.41
CA ASP A 191 -9.39 11.24 -24.87
C ASP A 191 -10.47 12.23 -25.35
N ASP A 192 -11.35 12.69 -24.45
CA ASP A 192 -12.39 13.70 -24.73
C ASP A 192 -11.90 15.15 -24.57
N GLY A 193 -10.60 15.36 -24.33
CA GLY A 193 -9.99 16.67 -24.17
C GLY A 193 -10.31 17.36 -22.84
N ARG A 194 -10.89 16.63 -21.87
CA ARG A 194 -11.23 17.14 -20.54
C ARG A 194 -10.48 16.38 -19.46
N ALA A 195 -10.14 17.08 -18.39
CA ALA A 195 -9.50 16.52 -17.22
C ALA A 195 -10.39 16.70 -15.99
N LEU A 196 -10.46 15.70 -15.12
CA LEU A 196 -11.14 15.86 -13.82
C LEU A 196 -10.29 16.75 -12.90
N ASN A 197 -10.91 17.68 -12.17
CA ASN A 197 -10.22 18.54 -11.21
C ASN A 197 -9.43 17.72 -10.16
N GLY A 198 -9.97 16.58 -9.73
CA GLY A 198 -9.29 15.66 -8.81
C GLY A 198 -8.02 15.05 -9.42
N ASP A 199 -8.04 14.73 -10.71
CA ASP A 199 -6.89 14.14 -11.42
C ASP A 199 -5.81 15.19 -11.69
N ILE A 200 -6.20 16.43 -12.00
CA ILE A 200 -5.26 17.57 -12.06
C ILE A 200 -4.59 17.77 -10.69
N GLY A 201 -5.37 17.76 -9.61
CA GLY A 201 -4.83 17.83 -8.25
C GLY A 201 -3.87 16.68 -7.92
N ALA A 202 -4.16 15.46 -8.37
CA ALA A 202 -3.25 14.33 -8.21
C ALA A 202 -1.98 14.46 -9.06
N ALA A 203 -2.07 14.98 -10.28
CA ALA A 203 -0.94 15.26 -11.14
C ALA A 203 -0.04 16.37 -10.57
N LEU A 204 -0.63 17.45 -10.05
CA LEU A 204 0.10 18.55 -9.39
C LEU A 204 0.97 18.04 -8.24
N ARG A 205 0.40 17.21 -7.35
CA ARG A 205 1.17 16.63 -6.23
C ARG A 205 2.34 15.76 -6.69
N ARG A 206 2.22 15.11 -7.85
CA ARG A 206 3.32 14.31 -8.42
C ARG A 206 4.41 15.17 -9.05
N LEU A 207 4.02 16.31 -9.65
CA LEU A 207 4.95 17.23 -10.31
C LEU A 207 5.70 18.12 -9.34
N ASP A 208 4.99 18.66 -8.35
CA ASP A 208 5.55 19.50 -7.30
C ASP A 208 4.86 19.20 -5.96
N PRO A 209 5.51 18.40 -5.10
CA PRO A 209 5.00 18.11 -3.76
C PRO A 209 4.79 19.36 -2.89
N ALA A 210 5.47 20.48 -3.18
CA ALA A 210 5.31 21.74 -2.46
C ALA A 210 4.22 22.65 -3.04
N PHE A 211 3.51 22.21 -4.08
CA PHE A 211 2.42 22.99 -4.66
C PHE A 211 1.25 23.11 -3.67
N ASP A 212 0.86 24.35 -3.37
CA ASP A 212 -0.25 24.67 -2.49
C ASP A 212 -0.97 25.91 -3.03
N THR A 213 -2.30 25.81 -3.22
CA THR A 213 -3.13 26.89 -3.76
C THR A 213 -3.14 28.12 -2.85
N ARG A 214 -2.96 27.93 -1.54
CA ARG A 214 -2.86 29.01 -0.54
C ARG A 214 -1.66 29.93 -0.80
N THR A 215 -0.59 29.39 -1.39
CA THR A 215 0.60 30.16 -1.81
C THR A 215 0.25 31.22 -2.87
N TYR A 216 -0.76 30.93 -3.68
CA TYR A 216 -1.31 31.80 -4.74
C TYR A 216 -2.55 32.58 -4.27
N GLY A 217 -2.87 32.53 -2.97
CA GLY A 217 -3.99 33.25 -2.38
C GLY A 217 -5.37 32.62 -2.61
N LYS A 218 -5.44 31.35 -3.02
CA LYS A 218 -6.71 30.66 -3.29
C LYS A 218 -6.91 29.46 -2.36
N ALA A 219 -8.12 29.33 -1.84
CA ALA A 219 -8.48 28.29 -0.87
C ALA A 219 -8.61 26.88 -1.48
N SER A 220 -8.88 26.79 -2.78
CA SER A 220 -9.04 25.53 -3.50
C SER A 220 -8.43 25.59 -4.89
N LEU A 221 -8.15 24.42 -5.46
CA LEU A 221 -7.68 24.31 -6.85
C LEU A 221 -8.72 24.85 -7.83
N LEU A 222 -10.00 24.61 -7.56
CA LEU A 222 -11.10 25.15 -8.34
C LEU A 222 -11.06 26.68 -8.40
N ASN A 223 -10.94 27.33 -7.23
CA ASN A 223 -10.91 28.80 -7.17
C ASN A 223 -9.65 29.39 -7.83
N LEU A 224 -8.58 28.60 -7.94
CA LEU A 224 -7.37 28.99 -8.65
C LEU A 224 -7.55 28.88 -10.17
N ILE A 225 -8.21 27.82 -10.63
CA ILE A 225 -8.50 27.59 -12.06
C ILE A 225 -9.58 28.56 -12.55
N ASP A 226 -10.63 28.82 -11.76
CA ASP A 226 -11.71 29.78 -12.10
C ASP A 226 -11.18 31.22 -12.27
N GLU A 227 -10.10 31.59 -11.59
CA GLU A 227 -9.44 32.91 -11.78
C GLU A 227 -8.68 33.00 -13.11
N MET A 228 -8.33 31.85 -13.71
CA MET A 228 -7.63 31.74 -14.98
C MET A 228 -8.60 31.38 -16.10
N ASP A 229 -9.71 32.11 -16.14
CA ASP A 229 -10.77 31.95 -17.14
C ASP A 229 -10.28 32.24 -18.56
N ASP A 230 -9.12 32.88 -18.72
CA ASP A 230 -8.44 33.11 -19.99
C ASP A 230 -7.77 31.84 -20.55
N VAL A 231 -7.35 30.92 -19.68
CA VAL A 231 -6.61 29.70 -20.06
C VAL A 231 -7.46 28.44 -19.91
N PHE A 232 -8.29 28.36 -18.87
CA PHE A 232 -9.08 27.17 -18.53
C PHE A 232 -10.58 27.47 -18.54
N GLU A 233 -11.36 26.45 -18.89
CA GLU A 233 -12.82 26.45 -18.84
C GLU A 233 -13.25 25.33 -17.91
N VAL A 234 -14.15 25.65 -16.98
CA VAL A 234 -14.62 24.72 -15.95
C VAL A 234 -16.07 24.32 -16.23
N GLU A 235 -16.30 23.02 -16.37
CA GLU A 235 -17.61 22.41 -16.62
C GLU A 235 -18.04 21.61 -15.37
N ARG A 236 -19.23 21.91 -14.84
CA ARG A 236 -19.80 21.20 -13.68
C ARG A 236 -20.84 20.20 -14.16
N ALA A 237 -20.57 18.91 -14.02
CA ALA A 237 -21.50 17.86 -14.39
C ALA A 237 -22.56 17.61 -13.29
N ASN A 238 -23.70 17.03 -13.69
CA ASN A 238 -24.89 16.81 -12.84
C ASN A 238 -24.65 15.97 -11.57
N HIS A 239 -23.52 15.27 -11.46
CA HIS A 239 -23.15 14.44 -10.31
C HIS A 239 -22.07 15.08 -9.41
N GLY A 240 -21.81 16.39 -9.56
CA GLY A 240 -20.79 17.10 -8.77
C GLY A 240 -19.36 16.85 -9.25
N ALA A 241 -19.17 16.13 -10.35
CA ALA A 241 -17.89 16.02 -11.02
C ALA A 241 -17.56 17.35 -11.71
N ILE A 242 -16.34 17.84 -11.48
CA ILE A 242 -15.84 19.07 -12.05
C ILE A 242 -14.79 18.71 -13.10
N TYR A 243 -15.08 19.08 -14.33
CA TYR A 243 -14.18 18.93 -15.46
C TYR A 243 -13.54 20.27 -15.78
N VAL A 244 -12.29 20.22 -16.19
CA VAL A 244 -11.52 21.36 -16.65
C VAL A 244 -11.12 21.07 -18.09
N ARG A 245 -11.13 22.11 -18.92
CA ARG A 245 -10.73 22.09 -20.32
C ARG A 245 -9.84 23.28 -20.60
N ARG A 246 -8.91 23.17 -21.55
CA ARG A 246 -8.07 24.31 -21.96
C ARG A 246 -8.75 25.11 -23.07
N LYS A 247 -8.80 26.44 -22.92
CA LYS A 247 -9.26 27.34 -23.98
C LYS A 247 -8.23 27.36 -25.11
N GLY A 248 -8.61 26.84 -26.27
CA GLY A 248 -7.77 26.78 -27.47
C GLY A 248 -7.54 25.38 -28.03
N ASP A 249 -7.63 24.32 -27.21
CA ASP A 249 -7.33 22.93 -27.62
C ASP A 249 -8.53 22.20 -28.27
N GLY A 250 -9.45 22.94 -28.88
CA GLY A 250 -10.49 22.37 -29.73
C GLY A 250 -11.86 22.92 -29.40
N GLN A 251 -12.37 23.76 -30.28
CA GLN A 251 -13.80 23.93 -30.46
C GLN A 251 -14.34 22.64 -31.09
N VAL A 252 -14.49 21.58 -30.29
CA VAL A 252 -15.46 20.53 -30.61
C VAL A 252 -16.82 21.13 -30.22
N PRO A 253 -17.76 21.30 -31.16
CA PRO A 253 -19.04 21.93 -30.84
C PRO A 253 -19.73 21.16 -29.70
N PRO A 254 -20.49 21.85 -28.84
CA PRO A 254 -21.27 21.16 -27.82
C PRO A 254 -22.26 20.24 -28.54
N VAL A 255 -22.19 18.93 -28.30
CA VAL A 255 -23.28 18.03 -28.64
C VAL A 255 -24.43 18.43 -27.71
N VAL A 256 -25.30 19.31 -28.20
CA VAL A 256 -26.55 19.67 -27.54
C VAL A 256 -27.35 18.39 -27.37
N GLU A 257 -27.68 18.05 -26.13
CA GLU A 257 -28.66 17.02 -25.79
C GLU A 257 -30.03 17.40 -26.36
N GLU A 258 -30.32 17.01 -27.60
CA GLU A 258 -31.70 16.90 -28.07
C GLU A 258 -32.18 15.45 -27.98
N LYS A 259 -33.21 15.27 -27.14
CA LYS A 259 -33.98 14.04 -27.03
C LYS A 259 -34.69 13.71 -28.35
N ARG A 260 -34.33 12.61 -29.02
CA ARG A 260 -35.19 11.59 -29.71
C ARG A 260 -34.43 10.84 -30.83
N PRO A 261 -34.94 9.69 -31.30
CA PRO A 261 -34.96 8.37 -30.69
C PRO A 261 -33.94 7.42 -31.36
N MET A 262 -33.80 6.20 -30.82
CA MET A 262 -32.91 5.15 -31.32
C MET A 262 -33.04 4.91 -32.84
N ALA A 263 -31.99 5.24 -33.60
CA ALA A 263 -31.69 4.62 -34.89
C ALA A 263 -30.17 4.50 -34.99
N ARG A 264 -29.68 3.25 -34.92
CA ARG A 264 -28.27 2.89 -35.16
C ARG A 264 -27.93 3.19 -36.61
N GLU A 265 -26.97 4.07 -36.86
CA GLU A 265 -26.22 4.10 -38.11
C GLU A 265 -24.74 3.85 -37.83
N ARG A 266 -24.22 2.84 -38.53
CA ARG A 266 -22.89 2.24 -38.41
C ARG A 266 -21.80 3.23 -38.80
N ALA A 267 -20.78 3.40 -37.96
CA ALA A 267 -19.47 3.88 -38.40
C ALA A 267 -18.63 2.69 -38.87
N GLU A 268 -18.05 2.83 -40.06
CA GLU A 268 -17.30 1.82 -40.79
C GLU A 268 -16.05 1.33 -40.03
N ALA A 269 -15.89 0.01 -40.03
CA ALA A 269 -14.78 -0.70 -39.44
C ALA A 269 -13.62 -0.84 -40.43
N ALA A 270 -12.40 -0.65 -39.92
CA ALA A 270 -11.17 -1.16 -40.53
C ALA A 270 -11.21 -2.71 -40.62
N PRO A 271 -10.41 -3.35 -41.50
CA PRO A 271 -10.83 -4.52 -42.25
C PRO A 271 -11.08 -5.77 -41.39
N ALA A 272 -12.17 -6.45 -41.73
CA ALA A 272 -12.61 -7.70 -41.13
C ALA A 272 -11.59 -8.83 -41.34
N GLY A 273 -10.90 -9.20 -40.26
CA GLY A 273 -10.49 -10.60 -40.05
C GLY A 273 -11.72 -11.46 -39.74
N PRO A 274 -11.67 -12.79 -39.93
CA PRO A 274 -12.84 -13.66 -39.85
C PRO A 274 -13.54 -13.53 -38.49
N CYS A 275 -14.86 -13.34 -38.51
CA CYS A 275 -15.68 -13.18 -37.31
C CYS A 275 -15.48 -14.37 -36.36
N ARG A 276 -14.70 -14.16 -35.29
CA ARG A 276 -14.48 -15.17 -34.25
C ARG A 276 -15.72 -15.29 -33.39
N THR A 277 -16.18 -16.52 -33.18
CA THR A 277 -17.35 -16.80 -32.32
C THR A 277 -16.98 -16.70 -30.83
N ALA A 278 -17.96 -16.47 -29.95
CA ALA A 278 -17.70 -16.42 -28.49
C ALA A 278 -17.04 -17.70 -27.94
N ASN A 279 -17.27 -18.84 -28.58
CA ASN A 279 -16.63 -20.12 -28.23
C ASN A 279 -15.13 -20.16 -28.57
N GLU A 280 -14.66 -19.38 -29.55
CA GLU A 280 -13.23 -19.31 -29.87
C GLU A 280 -12.43 -18.52 -28.82
N ALA A 281 -13.09 -17.67 -28.03
CA ALA A 281 -12.46 -17.04 -26.87
C ALA A 281 -12.30 -17.99 -25.68
N LEU A 282 -12.99 -19.14 -25.69
CA LEU A 282 -13.07 -20.03 -24.52
C LEU A 282 -11.71 -20.58 -24.06
N PRO A 283 -10.81 -21.10 -24.94
CA PRO A 283 -9.51 -21.60 -24.50
C PRO A 283 -8.68 -20.51 -23.82
N LEU A 284 -8.70 -19.31 -24.38
CA LEU A 284 -8.00 -18.14 -23.86
C LEU A 284 -8.59 -17.69 -22.52
N LEU A 285 -9.92 -17.65 -22.40
CA LEU A 285 -10.60 -17.28 -21.15
C LEU A 285 -10.40 -18.32 -20.05
N LEU A 286 -10.33 -19.61 -20.38
CA LEU A 286 -10.02 -20.68 -19.43
C LEU A 286 -8.57 -20.57 -18.93
N GLU A 287 -7.61 -20.28 -19.81
CA GLU A 287 -6.22 -20.07 -19.44
C GLU A 287 -6.04 -18.80 -18.61
N ALA A 288 -6.68 -17.70 -19.01
CA ALA A 288 -6.75 -16.49 -18.22
C ALA A 288 -7.33 -16.77 -16.82
N TYR A 289 -8.39 -17.59 -16.71
CA TYR A 289 -8.99 -17.96 -15.43
C TYR A 289 -8.08 -18.85 -14.56
N ARG A 290 -7.12 -19.58 -15.13
CA ARG A 290 -6.09 -20.31 -14.36
C ARG A 290 -5.07 -19.35 -13.75
N ILE A 291 -4.69 -18.32 -14.49
CA ILE A 291 -3.65 -17.35 -14.10
C ILE A 291 -4.15 -16.28 -13.13
N VAL A 292 -5.45 -15.93 -13.19
CA VAL A 292 -6.02 -14.86 -12.37
C VAL A 292 -6.03 -15.21 -10.88
N ASP A 293 -5.64 -14.22 -10.07
CA ASP A 293 -5.81 -14.25 -8.62
C ASP A 293 -7.29 -14.37 -8.22
N LYS A 294 -7.64 -15.54 -7.67
CA LYS A 294 -9.00 -15.86 -7.21
C LYS A 294 -9.19 -15.42 -5.76
N ASN A 295 -10.41 -15.02 -5.43
CA ASN A 295 -10.85 -14.79 -4.06
C ASN A 295 -10.97 -16.14 -3.31
N SER A 296 -11.08 -16.09 -1.98
CA SER A 296 -11.30 -17.26 -1.10
C SER A 296 -12.43 -18.18 -1.55
N ASP A 297 -13.44 -17.63 -2.21
CA ASP A 297 -14.67 -18.31 -2.64
C ASP A 297 -14.55 -18.91 -4.07
N GLY A 298 -13.32 -18.97 -4.60
CA GLY A 298 -13.02 -19.45 -5.96
C GLY A 298 -13.55 -18.55 -7.08
N THR A 299 -13.91 -17.30 -6.78
CA THR A 299 -14.39 -16.31 -7.75
C THR A 299 -13.29 -15.35 -8.17
N ALA A 300 -13.30 -14.90 -9.41
CA ALA A 300 -12.39 -13.89 -9.94
C ALA A 300 -13.16 -12.62 -10.33
N ASP A 301 -12.54 -11.45 -10.27
CA ASP A 301 -13.15 -10.22 -10.80
C ASP A 301 -13.02 -10.20 -12.33
N THR A 302 -14.11 -9.83 -13.03
CA THR A 302 -14.16 -9.78 -14.50
C THR A 302 -13.10 -8.84 -15.12
N PHE A 303 -12.75 -7.75 -14.44
CA PHE A 303 -11.69 -6.85 -14.88
C PHE A 303 -10.29 -7.48 -14.72
N ARG A 304 -10.08 -8.23 -13.62
CA ARG A 304 -8.84 -9.01 -13.45
C ARG A 304 -8.72 -10.12 -14.49
N LEU A 305 -9.83 -10.79 -14.80
CA LEU A 305 -9.88 -11.78 -15.88
C LEU A 305 -9.55 -11.18 -17.24
N PHE A 306 -10.07 -9.98 -17.54
CA PHE A 306 -9.73 -9.25 -18.76
C PHE A 306 -8.23 -8.91 -18.83
N LYS A 307 -7.63 -8.45 -17.73
CA LYS A 307 -6.20 -8.12 -17.67
C LYS A 307 -5.32 -9.37 -17.86
N ALA A 308 -5.72 -10.50 -17.29
CA ALA A 308 -5.01 -11.76 -17.49
C ALA A 308 -5.16 -12.30 -18.92
N ALA A 309 -6.34 -12.17 -19.53
CA ALA A 309 -6.56 -12.51 -20.93
C ALA A 309 -5.66 -11.69 -21.86
N LYS A 310 -5.50 -10.38 -21.61
CA LYS A 310 -4.52 -9.53 -22.33
C LYS A 310 -3.06 -9.88 -22.08
N LYS A 311 -2.74 -10.55 -20.96
CA LYS A 311 -1.39 -11.03 -20.68
C LYS A 311 -1.07 -12.34 -21.43
N VAL A 312 -2.08 -13.17 -21.65
CA VAL A 312 -1.97 -14.40 -22.46
C VAL A 312 -1.92 -14.06 -23.95
N ASP A 313 -2.78 -13.13 -24.40
CA ASP A 313 -2.79 -12.63 -25.77
C ASP A 313 -2.96 -11.10 -25.77
N PRO A 314 -1.92 -10.33 -26.10
CA PRO A 314 -1.98 -8.87 -26.17
C PRO A 314 -3.01 -8.32 -27.16
N THR A 315 -3.42 -9.11 -28.16
CA THR A 315 -4.44 -8.74 -29.16
C THR A 315 -5.86 -9.01 -28.69
N PHE A 316 -6.03 -9.57 -27.49
CA PHE A 316 -7.33 -9.89 -26.94
C PHE A 316 -8.17 -8.64 -26.66
N ASP A 317 -9.32 -8.57 -27.33
CA ASP A 317 -10.41 -7.65 -27.03
C ASP A 317 -11.75 -8.39 -27.14
N SER A 318 -12.72 -8.04 -26.30
CA SER A 318 -14.07 -8.62 -26.37
C SER A 318 -14.77 -8.25 -27.68
N ILE A 319 -14.43 -7.11 -28.26
CA ILE A 319 -14.97 -6.63 -29.54
C ILE A 319 -14.60 -7.59 -30.68
N ASN A 320 -13.41 -8.20 -30.63
CA ASN A 320 -12.94 -9.18 -31.63
C ASN A 320 -13.81 -10.45 -31.66
N TYR A 321 -14.60 -10.69 -30.62
CA TYR A 321 -15.55 -11.80 -30.48
C TYR A 321 -17.02 -11.32 -30.50
N GLY A 322 -17.27 -10.10 -31.00
CA GLY A 322 -18.62 -9.55 -31.18
C GLY A 322 -19.31 -9.11 -29.89
N LYS A 323 -18.56 -8.82 -28.82
CA LYS A 323 -19.10 -8.42 -27.51
C LYS A 323 -18.47 -7.13 -27.02
N GLU A 324 -19.30 -6.16 -26.61
CA GLU A 324 -18.84 -4.84 -26.15
C GLU A 324 -18.04 -4.89 -24.83
N LYS A 325 -18.26 -5.91 -24.01
CA LYS A 325 -17.63 -6.08 -22.69
C LYS A 325 -17.30 -7.54 -22.44
N ILE A 326 -16.28 -7.80 -21.63
CA ILE A 326 -15.93 -9.17 -21.20
C ILE A 326 -17.08 -9.83 -20.44
N SER A 327 -17.91 -9.05 -19.72
CA SER A 327 -19.12 -9.57 -19.07
C SER A 327 -20.09 -10.18 -20.09
N HIS A 328 -20.36 -9.49 -21.21
CA HIS A 328 -21.24 -10.01 -22.27
C HIS A 328 -20.64 -11.22 -22.99
N LEU A 329 -19.30 -11.32 -23.03
CA LEU A 329 -18.58 -12.47 -23.57
C LEU A 329 -18.69 -13.70 -22.65
N LEU A 330 -18.58 -13.49 -21.33
CA LEU A 330 -18.75 -14.54 -20.33
C LEU A 330 -20.22 -14.98 -20.21
N GLU A 331 -21.18 -14.06 -20.33
CA GLU A 331 -22.62 -14.38 -20.39
C GLU A 331 -22.99 -15.22 -21.62
N ALA A 332 -22.26 -15.08 -22.72
CA ALA A 332 -22.42 -15.91 -23.90
C ALA A 332 -21.84 -17.33 -23.73
N LEU A 333 -21.16 -17.61 -22.62
CA LEU A 333 -20.57 -18.91 -22.27
C LEU A 333 -21.13 -19.47 -20.95
N PRO A 334 -22.46 -19.60 -20.80
CA PRO A 334 -23.10 -19.99 -19.53
C PRO A 334 -22.76 -21.42 -19.09
N SER A 335 -22.32 -22.27 -20.01
CA SER A 335 -21.86 -23.64 -19.73
C SER A 335 -20.49 -23.70 -19.04
N HIS A 336 -19.73 -22.60 -19.05
CA HIS A 336 -18.36 -22.56 -18.54
C HIS A 336 -18.17 -21.52 -17.44
N PHE A 337 -18.95 -20.44 -17.43
CA PHE A 337 -18.80 -19.35 -16.49
C PHE A 337 -20.15 -18.91 -15.90
N VAL A 338 -20.17 -18.69 -14.58
CA VAL A 338 -21.27 -18.07 -13.84
C VAL A 338 -20.83 -16.69 -13.36
N LEU A 339 -21.65 -15.69 -13.63
CA LEU A 339 -21.42 -14.32 -13.19
C LEU A 339 -22.26 -14.02 -11.94
N SER A 340 -21.67 -13.32 -10.98
CA SER A 340 -22.33 -12.85 -9.76
C SER A 340 -21.95 -11.40 -9.49
N ARG A 341 -22.93 -10.58 -9.13
CA ARG A 341 -22.72 -9.15 -8.83
C ARG A 341 -22.55 -8.95 -7.33
N LYS A 342 -21.40 -8.43 -6.89
CA LYS A 342 -21.17 -7.95 -5.51
C LYS A 342 -20.84 -6.45 -5.56
N GLY A 343 -21.84 -5.61 -5.29
CA GLY A 343 -21.72 -4.15 -5.34
C GLY A 343 -21.51 -3.61 -6.77
N LYS A 344 -20.41 -2.87 -6.99
CA LYS A 344 -19.99 -2.33 -8.30
C LYS A 344 -19.17 -3.32 -9.14
N SER A 345 -18.73 -4.44 -8.57
CA SER A 345 -17.90 -5.45 -9.26
C SER A 345 -18.72 -6.65 -9.75
N MET A 346 -18.39 -7.10 -10.95
CA MET A 346 -18.87 -8.36 -11.52
C MET A 346 -17.81 -9.43 -11.28
N LEU A 347 -18.20 -10.50 -10.58
CA LEU A 347 -17.37 -11.66 -10.30
C LEU A 347 -17.74 -12.81 -11.23
N VAL A 348 -16.77 -13.60 -11.62
CA VAL A 348 -16.91 -14.78 -12.46
C VAL A 348 -16.40 -16.01 -11.74
N ARG A 349 -17.15 -17.12 -11.84
CA ARG A 349 -16.76 -18.45 -11.37
C ARG A 349 -16.82 -19.43 -12.53
N LYS A 350 -15.87 -20.36 -12.62
CA LYS A 350 -15.95 -21.48 -13.56
C LYS A 350 -17.01 -22.49 -13.12
N VAL A 351 -17.83 -22.97 -14.06
CA VAL A 351 -18.75 -24.11 -13.85
C VAL A 351 -17.92 -25.39 -13.88
N GLU A 352 -17.88 -26.13 -12.77
CA GLU A 352 -17.35 -27.49 -12.77
C GLU A 352 -18.38 -28.40 -13.42
N ARG A 353 -18.14 -28.77 -14.67
CA ARG A 353 -18.90 -29.84 -15.32
C ARG A 353 -18.48 -31.13 -14.61
N ALA A 354 -19.43 -31.80 -13.96
CA ALA A 354 -19.25 -33.19 -13.56
C ALA A 354 -19.14 -34.02 -14.85
N GLU A 355 -17.92 -34.20 -15.35
CA GLU A 355 -17.59 -35.24 -16.32
C GLU A 355 -17.68 -36.58 -15.57
N LYS A 356 -18.91 -37.06 -15.41
CA LYS A 356 -19.22 -38.48 -15.30
C LYS A 356 -19.35 -39.01 -16.72
N ALA A 357 -18.32 -39.69 -17.20
CA ALA A 357 -18.42 -40.93 -17.96
C ALA A 357 -17.02 -41.31 -18.48
N GLU A 358 -16.62 -42.53 -18.11
CA GLU A 358 -15.63 -43.36 -18.80
C GLU A 358 -14.15 -42.99 -18.62
N GLU A 359 -13.58 -43.40 -17.49
CA GLU A 359 -12.30 -44.13 -17.54
C GLU A 359 -12.32 -45.24 -16.49
N GLU A 360 -12.46 -46.45 -17.02
CA GLU A 360 -12.12 -47.80 -16.55
C GLU A 360 -12.05 -48.07 -15.03
N ILE A 361 -13.02 -48.88 -14.60
CA ILE A 361 -12.96 -49.69 -13.38
C ILE A 361 -12.15 -50.95 -13.69
N GLU A 362 -11.01 -51.13 -13.04
CA GLU A 362 -10.51 -52.45 -12.65
C GLU A 362 -10.20 -52.48 -11.15
N PRO A 363 -10.39 -53.63 -10.48
CA PRO A 363 -10.78 -53.67 -9.08
C PRO A 363 -9.59 -53.94 -8.14
N GLU A 364 -9.52 -53.23 -7.02
CA GLU A 364 -8.70 -53.67 -5.88
C GLU A 364 -9.59 -54.20 -4.75
N ALA A 365 -9.17 -55.36 -4.25
CA ALA A 365 -9.90 -56.29 -3.39
C ALA A 365 -10.20 -55.75 -1.97
N PRO A 366 -11.14 -56.38 -1.22
CA PRO A 366 -11.61 -55.88 0.07
C PRO A 366 -10.53 -55.99 1.15
N GLN A 367 -10.31 -54.92 1.91
CA GLN A 367 -9.58 -55.01 3.17
C GLN A 367 -10.54 -55.47 4.28
N GLU A 368 -10.23 -56.63 4.84
CA GLU A 368 -10.86 -57.21 6.03
C GLU A 368 -10.67 -56.30 7.25
N ILE A 369 -11.75 -56.18 8.03
CA ILE A 369 -11.75 -55.64 9.39
C ILE A 369 -11.62 -56.84 10.33
N GLU A 370 -10.67 -56.78 11.26
CA GLU A 370 -10.73 -57.23 12.68
C GLU A 370 -9.29 -57.41 13.26
N PRO A 371 -9.09 -57.51 14.59
CA PRO A 371 -9.51 -56.60 15.65
C PRO A 371 -8.32 -56.21 16.57
N ASP A 372 -8.64 -55.37 17.56
CA ASP A 372 -7.78 -54.86 18.63
C ASP A 372 -7.26 -55.97 19.58
N VAL A 373 -5.93 -56.09 19.75
CA VAL A 373 -5.29 -56.75 20.91
C VAL A 373 -3.96 -56.03 21.24
N PRO A 374 -3.69 -55.70 22.52
CA PRO A 374 -2.51 -54.96 22.94
C PRO A 374 -1.36 -55.88 23.36
N GLU A 375 -0.11 -55.60 22.95
CA GLU A 375 1.06 -56.01 23.75
C GLU A 375 2.33 -55.21 23.42
N SER A 376 2.83 -54.55 24.48
CA SER A 376 4.19 -54.27 24.96
C SER A 376 5.45 -54.56 24.12
N PRO A 377 6.57 -53.88 24.45
CA PRO A 377 7.59 -53.46 23.50
C PRO A 377 8.84 -54.35 23.48
N GLU A 378 9.59 -54.33 22.36
CA GLU A 378 11.05 -54.54 22.30
C GLU A 378 11.53 -54.34 20.83
N PRO A 379 12.83 -54.09 20.53
CA PRO A 379 13.94 -53.67 21.39
C PRO A 379 14.61 -52.36 20.89
N VAL A 380 15.36 -51.72 21.78
CA VAL A 380 16.20 -50.55 21.50
C VAL A 380 17.44 -51.00 20.72
N ALA A 381 17.59 -50.50 19.49
CA ALA A 381 18.82 -50.52 18.70
C ALA A 381 19.40 -49.09 18.61
N PRO A 382 20.73 -48.95 18.38
CA PRO A 382 21.59 -48.02 19.11
C PRO A 382 21.37 -46.55 18.76
N SER A 383 21.55 -45.70 19.77
CA SER A 383 21.54 -44.25 19.68
C SER A 383 22.51 -43.74 18.61
N ALA A 384 21.96 -43.25 17.50
CA ALA A 384 22.62 -42.28 16.65
C ALA A 384 22.98 -41.05 17.49
N PRO A 385 24.11 -40.37 17.20
CA PRO A 385 24.59 -39.26 18.03
C PRO A 385 23.51 -38.20 18.17
N ALA A 386 23.23 -37.79 19.41
CA ALA A 386 22.25 -36.76 19.74
C ALA A 386 22.58 -35.49 18.94
N ARG A 387 21.83 -35.25 17.86
CA ARG A 387 21.96 -34.02 17.08
C ARG A 387 21.45 -32.88 17.95
N SER A 388 22.19 -31.77 17.94
CA SER A 388 21.77 -30.60 18.70
C SER A 388 20.41 -30.11 18.20
N ASN A 389 19.55 -29.61 19.11
CA ASN A 389 18.25 -29.05 18.74
C ASN A 389 18.36 -27.94 17.68
N ILE A 390 19.52 -27.28 17.61
CA ILE A 390 19.86 -26.26 16.62
C ILE A 390 19.98 -26.84 15.21
N ASP A 391 20.56 -28.04 15.06
CA ASP A 391 20.70 -28.67 13.75
C ASP A 391 19.35 -29.18 13.22
N ILE A 392 18.49 -29.67 14.11
CA ILE A 392 17.10 -30.02 13.77
C ILE A 392 16.34 -28.77 13.35
N LEU A 393 16.53 -27.65 14.05
CA LEU A 393 15.88 -26.37 13.72
C LEU A 393 16.30 -25.84 12.34
N LYS A 394 17.55 -26.04 11.92
CA LYS A 394 18.01 -25.67 10.56
C LYS A 394 17.26 -26.46 9.49
N VAL A 395 17.14 -27.79 9.65
CA VAL A 395 16.43 -28.66 8.71
C VAL A 395 14.94 -28.29 8.65
N VAL A 396 14.31 -28.03 9.81
CA VAL A 396 12.91 -27.60 9.88
C VAL A 396 12.70 -26.23 9.24
N SER A 397 13.65 -25.31 9.40
CA SER A 397 13.59 -23.99 8.75
C SER A 397 13.71 -24.09 7.23
N GLU A 398 14.60 -24.96 6.74
CA GLU A 398 14.74 -25.22 5.30
C GLU A 398 13.47 -25.85 4.71
N ALA A 399 12.85 -26.81 5.44
CA ALA A 399 11.58 -27.40 5.04
C ALA A 399 10.44 -26.37 5.03
N PHE A 400 10.43 -25.44 5.98
CA PHE A 400 9.46 -24.35 6.02
C PHE A 400 9.60 -23.43 4.79
N ASP A 401 10.83 -22.99 4.47
CA ASP A 401 11.09 -22.08 3.36
C ASP A 401 10.72 -22.71 1.99
N LYS A 402 10.73 -24.05 1.87
CA LYS A 402 10.26 -24.77 0.67
C LYS A 402 8.73 -24.93 0.58
N VAL A 403 8.01 -24.89 1.71
CA VAL A 403 6.56 -25.20 1.78
C VAL A 403 5.70 -23.95 1.99
N VAL A 404 6.30 -22.85 2.45
CA VAL A 404 5.60 -21.59 2.72
C VAL A 404 4.95 -21.05 1.45
N LYS A 405 3.66 -20.71 1.54
CA LYS A 405 2.91 -20.06 0.46
C LYS A 405 3.02 -18.55 0.56
N ASP A 406 2.48 -17.83 -0.43
CA ASP A 406 2.50 -16.36 -0.50
C ASP A 406 1.85 -15.67 0.71
N ASP A 407 0.99 -16.39 1.46
CA ASP A 407 0.35 -15.92 2.69
C ASP A 407 1.26 -16.04 3.94
N GLY A 408 2.47 -16.56 3.80
CA GLY A 408 3.41 -16.78 4.90
C GLY A 408 3.07 -17.98 5.79
N LEU A 409 2.15 -18.85 5.35
CA LEU A 409 1.73 -20.04 6.08
C LEU A 409 2.19 -21.32 5.36
N ALA A 410 2.74 -22.26 6.13
CA ALA A 410 3.07 -23.61 5.68
C ALA A 410 2.11 -24.63 6.30
N TYR A 411 1.62 -25.60 5.52
CA TYR A 411 0.75 -26.66 6.04
C TYR A 411 1.57 -27.74 6.75
N LEU A 412 1.26 -28.04 8.02
CA LEU A 412 2.10 -28.89 8.87
C LEU A 412 2.35 -30.30 8.31
N PRO A 413 1.35 -31.03 7.76
CA PRO A 413 1.60 -32.33 7.13
C PRO A 413 2.50 -32.25 5.88
N GLN A 414 2.40 -31.18 5.10
CA GLN A 414 3.26 -30.96 3.94
C GLN A 414 4.69 -30.64 4.38
N MET A 415 4.85 -29.86 5.44
CA MET A 415 6.14 -29.58 6.06
C MET A 415 6.77 -30.85 6.65
N SER A 416 5.99 -31.74 7.28
CA SER A 416 6.46 -33.04 7.78
C SER A 416 6.98 -33.95 6.66
N LYS A 417 6.29 -33.98 5.50
CA LYS A 417 6.77 -34.68 4.30
C LYS A 417 8.07 -34.09 3.78
N GLU A 418 8.18 -32.76 3.77
CA GLU A 418 9.38 -32.07 3.28
C GLU A 418 10.58 -32.29 4.21
N VAL A 419 10.39 -32.28 5.52
CA VAL A 419 11.45 -32.63 6.48
C VAL A 419 11.97 -34.04 6.25
N LYS A 420 11.08 -35.03 6.08
CA LYS A 420 11.48 -36.40 5.73
C LYS A 420 12.16 -36.52 4.37
N ARG A 421 11.88 -35.60 3.44
CA ARG A 421 12.53 -35.56 2.12
C ARG A 421 13.95 -35.00 2.20
N ILE A 422 14.15 -33.96 3.02
CA ILE A 422 15.46 -33.32 3.21
C ILE A 422 16.38 -34.24 4.02
N GLU A 423 15.87 -34.82 5.10
CA GLU A 423 16.63 -35.70 5.97
C GLU A 423 15.78 -36.93 6.37
N PRO A 424 15.89 -38.04 5.61
CA PRO A 424 15.13 -39.27 5.87
C PRO A 424 15.45 -39.92 7.22
N GLU A 425 16.68 -39.74 7.71
CA GLU A 425 17.19 -40.29 8.97
C GLU A 425 16.83 -39.43 10.20
N LEU A 426 16.11 -38.32 10.02
CA LEU A 426 15.77 -37.43 11.12
C LEU A 426 14.68 -38.02 12.01
N ASP A 427 15.05 -38.45 13.21
CA ASP A 427 14.11 -38.86 14.25
C ASP A 427 13.98 -37.78 15.34
N PHE A 428 12.77 -37.23 15.49
CA PHE A 428 12.45 -36.26 16.55
C PHE A 428 12.50 -36.88 17.96
N ARG A 429 12.41 -38.21 18.08
CA ARG A 429 12.55 -38.91 19.37
C ARG A 429 13.96 -38.85 19.91
N SER A 430 14.97 -38.72 19.03
CA SER A 430 16.36 -38.49 19.42
C SER A 430 16.56 -37.16 20.17
N ALA A 431 15.66 -36.19 19.97
CA ALA A 431 15.57 -34.93 20.68
C ALA A 431 14.53 -34.93 21.82
N GLY A 432 14.00 -36.11 22.18
CA GLY A 432 12.99 -36.26 23.23
C GLY A 432 11.60 -35.76 22.84
N LYS A 433 11.27 -35.68 21.54
CA LYS A 433 9.97 -35.18 21.05
C LYS A 433 9.20 -36.26 20.29
N ALA A 434 7.88 -36.30 20.46
CA ALA A 434 6.99 -37.24 19.77
C ALA A 434 6.86 -36.95 18.26
N GLY A 435 7.19 -35.73 17.82
CA GLY A 435 7.23 -35.37 16.40
C GLY A 435 7.40 -33.87 16.13
N LEU A 436 7.34 -33.50 14.84
CA LEU A 436 7.53 -32.13 14.36
C LEU A 436 6.62 -31.10 15.06
N ARG A 437 5.39 -31.49 15.41
CA ARG A 437 4.45 -30.60 16.11
C ARG A 437 4.97 -30.17 17.47
N GLU A 438 5.37 -31.13 18.30
CA GLU A 438 5.87 -30.89 19.66
C GLU A 438 7.19 -30.12 19.62
N PHE A 439 8.05 -30.42 18.64
CA PHE A 439 9.27 -29.66 18.40
C PHE A 439 8.95 -28.17 18.10
N LEU A 440 7.99 -27.89 17.23
CA LEU A 440 7.60 -26.50 16.91
C LEU A 440 6.93 -25.77 18.09
N GLU A 441 6.28 -26.49 19.00
CA GLU A 441 5.67 -25.92 20.21
C GLU A 441 6.74 -25.42 21.20
N GLU A 442 7.91 -26.07 21.28
CA GLU A 442 9.05 -25.62 22.10
C GLU A 442 9.78 -24.43 21.48
N PHE A 443 9.84 -24.35 20.15
CA PHE A 443 10.41 -23.23 19.40
C PHE A 443 9.37 -22.15 19.04
N ALA A 444 8.46 -21.84 19.97
CA ALA A 444 7.40 -20.84 19.81
C ALA A 444 7.94 -19.41 19.53
N ASP A 445 9.21 -19.16 19.86
CA ASP A 445 9.91 -17.91 19.56
C ASP A 445 10.21 -17.74 18.06
N VAL A 446 10.35 -18.86 17.33
CA VAL A 446 10.70 -18.88 15.89
C VAL A 446 9.47 -19.20 15.04
N PHE A 447 8.65 -20.16 15.46
CA PHE A 447 7.47 -20.61 14.73
C PHE A 447 6.19 -20.43 15.54
N THR A 448 5.07 -20.21 14.87
CA THR A 448 3.74 -20.11 15.50
C THR A 448 2.78 -21.03 14.78
N LEU A 449 2.07 -21.86 15.53
CA LEU A 449 1.10 -22.82 15.02
C LEU A 449 -0.30 -22.20 14.99
N HIS A 450 -0.97 -22.28 13.84
CA HIS A 450 -2.33 -21.79 13.61
C HIS A 450 -3.25 -22.97 13.33
N LYS A 451 -4.25 -23.20 14.18
CA LYS A 451 -5.26 -24.25 13.99
C LYS A 451 -6.47 -23.69 13.24
N LYS A 452 -6.77 -24.21 12.06
CA LYS A 452 -7.98 -23.89 11.27
C LYS A 452 -8.78 -25.18 11.08
N GLY A 453 -9.74 -25.42 11.97
CA GLY A 453 -10.52 -26.67 11.99
C GLY A 453 -9.66 -27.89 12.36
N ARG A 454 -9.64 -28.91 11.49
CA ARG A 454 -8.75 -30.09 11.62
C ARG A 454 -7.33 -29.85 11.08
N ASN A 455 -7.09 -28.73 10.39
CA ASN A 455 -5.81 -28.44 9.75
C ASN A 455 -4.94 -27.53 10.62
N ILE A 456 -3.63 -27.82 10.66
CA ILE A 456 -2.63 -27.04 11.39
C ILE A 456 -1.68 -26.41 10.36
N TYR A 457 -1.49 -25.09 10.49
CA TYR A 457 -0.57 -24.30 9.69
C TYR A 457 0.54 -23.73 10.59
N VAL A 458 1.69 -23.45 10.00
CA VAL A 458 2.87 -22.90 10.68
C VAL A 458 3.19 -21.56 10.04
N SER A 459 3.50 -20.54 10.83
CA SER A 459 4.08 -19.27 10.36
C SER A 459 5.41 -19.02 11.05
N ARG A 460 6.37 -18.40 10.39
CA ARG A 460 7.63 -17.96 10.99
C ARG A 460 7.47 -16.54 11.56
N ARG A 461 7.89 -16.33 12.81
CA ARG A 461 7.94 -14.98 13.40
C ARG A 461 9.06 -14.17 12.73
N LYS A 462 8.71 -13.04 12.10
CA LYS A 462 9.70 -12.11 11.56
C LYS A 462 10.30 -11.30 12.71
N GLY A 463 11.55 -11.64 13.07
CA GLY A 463 12.47 -10.77 13.80
C GLY A 463 12.05 -10.30 15.20
N ARG A 464 12.30 -11.12 16.22
CA ARG A 464 12.71 -10.65 17.56
C ARG A 464 13.93 -11.45 17.99
N ARG A 465 14.88 -10.80 18.68
CA ARG A 465 15.95 -11.51 19.39
C ARG A 465 15.32 -12.59 20.28
N PRO A 466 15.88 -13.81 20.38
CA PRO A 466 15.40 -14.81 21.32
C PRO A 466 15.35 -14.20 22.72
N SER A 467 14.30 -14.47 23.48
CA SER A 467 14.18 -14.01 24.88
C SER A 467 15.22 -14.62 25.81
N GLN A 468 15.89 -15.69 25.37
CA GLN A 468 16.91 -16.40 26.14
C GLN A 468 18.30 -16.24 25.51
N ASN A 469 19.30 -16.13 26.37
CA ASN A 469 20.69 -15.96 25.99
C ASN A 469 21.19 -17.27 25.35
N ILE A 470 21.98 -17.19 24.26
CA ILE A 470 22.48 -18.36 23.51
C ILE A 470 23.24 -19.34 24.42
N SER A 471 23.84 -18.84 25.50
CA SER A 471 24.52 -19.65 26.53
C SER A 471 23.60 -20.60 27.33
N GLU A 472 22.30 -20.35 27.38
CA GLU A 472 21.33 -21.20 28.10
C GLU A 472 20.77 -22.34 27.22
N MET A 473 20.96 -22.28 25.90
CA MET A 473 20.49 -23.30 24.94
C MET A 473 21.52 -24.42 24.69
N VAL A 474 22.68 -24.39 25.35
CA VAL A 474 23.79 -25.33 25.13
C VAL A 474 23.94 -26.34 26.29
N LYS A 475 22.92 -26.48 27.16
CA LYS A 475 22.91 -27.51 28.21
C LYS A 475 21.97 -28.65 27.92
#